data_AF-A0A0M3KAJ0-F1
#
_entry.id   AF-A0A0M3KAJ0-F1
#
_cell.length_a   1.000
_cell.length_b   1.000
_cell.length_c   1.000
_cell.angle_alpha   90.00
_cell.angle_beta   90.00
_cell.angle_gamma   90.00
#
_symmetry.space_group_name_H-M   'P 1'
#
loop_
_entity.id
_entity.type
_entity.pdbx_description
1 polymer ?
#
loop_
_entity_poly.entity_id
_entity_poly.type
_entity_poly.pdbx_seq_one_letter_code
_entity_poly.pdbx_strand_id
1 'polypeptide(L)'
;MSKSDLNRRSRIDINDTKTVIFEKCAKALSDFESAITYEPQRRPAISNLITIYSALTGKTPEQIVADCAGKDTKHFKHALSCELDLHFAPIRDRFNALIADESTLKDILFDGAQKARKTAAKNVEELKEIIGFKL
;
A
#
# COMPACT_ATOMS: atom_id res chain seq x y z
N MET A 1 5.24 -4.28 7.20
CA MET A 1 5.85 -3.46 6.14
C MET A 1 6.13 -2.07 6.70
N SER A 2 7.32 -1.50 6.48
CA SER A 2 7.65 -0.13 6.91
C SER A 2 8.26 0.67 5.75
N LYS A 3 7.81 1.92 5.58
CA LYS A 3 8.38 2.86 4.59
C LYS A 3 9.85 3.19 4.88
N SER A 4 10.24 3.22 6.15
CA SER A 4 11.60 3.57 6.58
C SER A 4 12.60 2.40 6.54
N ASP A 5 12.14 1.19 6.24
CA ASP A 5 13.02 0.04 6.10
C ASP A 5 14.03 0.27 4.97
N LEU A 6 15.31 -0.02 5.22
CA LEU A 6 16.39 0.10 4.24
C LEU A 6 16.20 -0.91 3.10
N ASN A 7 15.64 -2.07 3.41
CA ASN A 7 15.36 -3.09 2.41
C ASN A 7 14.07 -2.78 1.65
N ARG A 8 14.19 -2.18 0.45
CA ARG A 8 13.02 -1.89 -0.40
C ARG A 8 12.19 -3.13 -0.78
N ARG A 9 12.74 -4.35 -0.68
CA ARG A 9 12.01 -5.60 -0.94
C ARG A 9 11.07 -6.00 0.19
N SER A 10 11.15 -5.38 1.37
CA SER A 10 10.25 -5.66 2.50
C SER A 10 8.90 -4.96 2.40
N ARG A 11 8.65 -4.19 1.33
CA ARG A 11 7.42 -3.44 1.09
C ARG A 11 7.05 -3.37 -0.38
N ILE A 12 5.75 -3.23 -0.65
CA ILE A 12 5.23 -2.80 -1.95
C ILE A 12 4.84 -1.33 -1.79
N ASP A 13 5.41 -0.46 -2.63
CA ASP A 13 5.05 0.96 -2.70
C ASP A 13 3.90 1.13 -3.70
N ILE A 14 2.94 2.01 -3.42
CA ILE A 14 1.72 2.18 -4.24
C ILE A 14 2.04 2.58 -5.70
N ASN A 15 3.17 3.26 -5.90
CA ASN A 15 3.66 3.67 -7.21
C ASN A 15 4.73 2.74 -7.81
N ASP A 16 4.98 1.58 -7.22
CA ASP A 16 5.87 0.58 -7.83
C ASP A 16 5.36 0.22 -9.22
N THR A 17 6.27 0.08 -10.18
CA THR A 17 5.91 -0.39 -11.52
C THR A 17 5.52 -1.87 -11.50
N LYS A 18 4.82 -2.33 -12.54
CA LYS A 18 4.49 -3.74 -12.73
C LYS A 18 5.70 -4.65 -12.53
N THR A 19 6.82 -4.32 -13.18
CA THR A 19 8.06 -5.11 -13.08
C THR A 19 8.57 -5.19 -11.63
N VAL A 20 8.54 -4.07 -10.90
CA VAL A 20 9.01 -4.02 -9.51
C VAL A 20 8.09 -4.84 -8.58
N ILE A 21 6.76 -4.75 -8.75
CA ILE A 21 5.80 -5.56 -7.99
C ILE A 21 6.09 -7.05 -8.19
N PHE A 22 6.20 -7.49 -9.45
CA PHE A 22 6.45 -8.89 -9.79
C PHE A 22 7.78 -9.39 -9.21
N GLU A 23 8.85 -8.60 -9.31
CA GLU A 23 10.14 -8.95 -8.73
C GLU A 23 10.10 -9.08 -7.21
N LYS A 24 9.43 -8.13 -6.52
CA LYS A 24 9.32 -8.14 -5.06
C LYS A 24 8.49 -9.34 -4.58
N CYS A 25 7.37 -9.63 -5.24
CA CYS A 25 6.55 -10.80 -4.93
C CYS A 25 7.28 -12.11 -5.20
N ALA A 26 8.02 -12.23 -6.30
CA ALA A 26 8.82 -13.41 -6.60
C ALA A 26 9.90 -13.68 -5.53
N LYS A 27 10.54 -12.61 -5.02
CA LYS A 27 11.57 -12.65 -3.98
C LYS A 27 11.02 -12.63 -2.56
N ALA A 28 9.69 -12.56 -2.39
CA ALA A 28 9.07 -12.53 -1.07
C ALA A 28 9.46 -13.80 -0.30
N LEU A 29 9.74 -13.66 1.00
CA LEU A 29 10.07 -14.78 1.86
C LEU A 29 8.92 -15.80 1.84
N SER A 30 9.28 -17.08 1.70
CA SER A 30 8.40 -18.22 1.86
C SER A 30 9.17 -19.34 2.54
N ASP A 31 8.46 -20.38 2.97
CA ASP A 31 9.06 -21.62 3.44
C ASP A 31 9.34 -22.60 2.28
N PHE A 32 9.80 -23.80 2.64
CA PHE A 32 10.13 -24.88 1.70
C PHE A 32 8.93 -25.77 1.34
N GLU A 33 7.77 -25.54 1.94
CA GLU A 33 6.57 -26.34 1.67
C GLU A 33 5.85 -25.79 0.43
N SER A 34 5.68 -26.64 -0.58
CA SER A 34 5.05 -26.22 -1.84
C SER A 34 3.56 -25.91 -1.70
N ALA A 35 2.87 -26.57 -0.77
CA ALA A 35 1.44 -26.39 -0.54
C ALA A 35 1.12 -25.00 0.00
N ILE A 36 0.01 -24.41 -0.43
CA ILE A 36 -0.50 -23.14 0.08
C ILE A 36 -1.46 -23.43 1.24
N THR A 37 -1.06 -23.14 2.47
CA THR A 37 -1.91 -23.27 3.67
C THR A 37 -1.96 -21.95 4.43
N TYR A 38 -3.05 -21.73 5.15
CA TYR A 38 -3.22 -20.56 6.01
C TYR A 38 -3.02 -20.96 7.48
N GLU A 39 -1.78 -20.81 7.97
CA GLU A 39 -1.38 -21.14 9.33
C GLU A 39 -0.53 -20.00 9.91
N PRO A 40 -1.13 -18.89 10.37
CA PRO A 40 -0.39 -17.67 10.74
C PRO A 40 0.72 -17.86 11.77
N GLN A 41 0.58 -18.86 12.66
CA GLN A 41 1.58 -19.16 13.69
C GLN A 41 2.73 -20.04 13.19
N ARG A 42 2.44 -21.02 12.32
CA ARG A 42 3.44 -21.99 11.83
C ARG A 42 4.10 -21.54 10.53
N ARG A 43 3.32 -20.92 9.64
CA ARG A 43 3.73 -20.44 8.31
C ARG A 43 3.36 -18.96 8.13
N PRO A 44 3.93 -18.04 8.94
CA PRO A 44 3.58 -16.63 8.92
C PRO A 44 3.84 -15.97 7.57
N ALA A 45 4.89 -16.39 6.85
CA ALA A 45 5.26 -15.80 5.57
C ALA A 45 4.20 -16.05 4.49
N ILE A 46 3.79 -17.31 4.28
CA ILE A 46 2.72 -17.66 3.33
C ILE A 46 1.38 -17.10 3.79
N SER A 47 1.07 -17.18 5.08
CA SER A 47 -0.18 -16.64 5.62
C SER A 47 -0.30 -15.13 5.39
N ASN A 48 0.80 -14.37 5.49
CA ASN A 48 0.82 -12.96 5.15
C ASN A 48 0.51 -12.71 3.66
N LEU A 49 1.05 -13.53 2.75
CA LEU A 49 0.73 -13.42 1.32
C LEU A 49 -0.76 -13.72 1.04
N ILE A 50 -1.33 -14.72 1.72
CA ILE A 50 -2.76 -15.05 1.65
C ILE A 50 -3.61 -13.89 2.19
N THR A 51 -3.23 -13.30 3.32
CA THR A 51 -3.95 -12.14 3.89
C THR A 51 -3.96 -10.96 2.92
N ILE A 52 -2.85 -10.67 2.24
CA ILE A 52 -2.79 -9.60 1.23
C ILE A 52 -3.68 -9.96 0.03
N TYR A 53 -3.60 -11.20 -0.47
CA TYR A 53 -4.43 -11.67 -1.58
C TYR A 53 -5.94 -11.60 -1.24
N SER A 54 -6.30 -11.96 -0.02
CA SER A 54 -7.65 -11.85 0.53
C SER A 54 -8.14 -10.40 0.54
N ALA A 55 -7.30 -9.46 1.00
CA ALA A 55 -7.65 -8.05 1.03
C ALA A 55 -7.88 -7.45 -0.38
N LEU A 56 -7.15 -7.95 -1.39
CA LEU A 56 -7.29 -7.48 -2.79
C LEU A 56 -8.51 -8.07 -3.49
N THR A 57 -8.81 -9.35 -3.24
CA THR A 57 -9.84 -10.10 -3.98
C THR A 57 -11.17 -10.22 -3.25
N GLY A 58 -11.20 -9.94 -1.94
CA GLY A 58 -12.36 -10.16 -1.07
C GLY A 58 -12.62 -11.63 -0.72
N LYS A 59 -11.81 -12.58 -1.22
CA LYS A 59 -11.93 -14.00 -0.92
C LYS A 59 -11.46 -14.31 0.50
N THR A 60 -12.08 -15.28 1.15
CA THR A 60 -11.60 -15.74 2.48
C THR A 60 -10.31 -16.56 2.32
N PRO A 61 -9.46 -16.66 3.38
CA PRO A 61 -8.27 -17.51 3.34
C PRO A 61 -8.57 -18.97 2.93
N GLU A 62 -9.71 -19.52 3.36
CA GLU A 62 -10.13 -20.89 3.05
C GLU A 62 -10.43 -21.05 1.55
N GLN A 63 -11.12 -20.07 0.94
CA GLN A 63 -11.38 -20.05 -0.49
C GLN A 63 -10.08 -19.95 -1.29
N ILE A 64 -9.14 -19.13 -0.85
CA ILE A 64 -7.83 -18.95 -1.50
C ILE A 64 -7.03 -20.25 -1.45
N VAL A 65 -7.01 -20.92 -0.30
CA VAL A 65 -6.34 -22.22 -0.13
C VAL A 65 -6.96 -23.27 -1.06
N ALA A 66 -8.29 -23.32 -1.14
CA ALA A 66 -9.00 -24.23 -2.05
C ALA A 66 -8.67 -23.94 -3.53
N ASP A 67 -8.70 -22.67 -3.95
CA ASP A 67 -8.35 -22.24 -5.32
C ASP A 67 -6.89 -22.50 -5.70
N CYS A 68 -6.04 -22.66 -4.68
CA CYS A 68 -4.61 -22.94 -4.83
C CYS A 68 -4.28 -24.43 -4.64
N ALA A 69 -5.26 -25.32 -4.51
CA ALA A 69 -5.03 -26.75 -4.45
C ALA A 69 -4.23 -27.23 -5.68
N GLY A 70 -3.13 -27.95 -5.44
CA GLY A 70 -2.23 -28.42 -6.50
C GLY A 70 -1.33 -27.36 -7.14
N LYS A 71 -1.40 -26.09 -6.70
CA LYS A 71 -0.48 -25.02 -7.14
C LYS A 71 0.68 -24.88 -6.16
N ASP A 72 1.83 -24.48 -6.69
CA ASP A 72 3.01 -24.20 -5.90
C ASP A 72 3.09 -22.73 -5.44
N THR A 73 4.02 -22.45 -4.53
CA THR A 73 4.29 -21.10 -4.01
C THR A 73 4.67 -20.11 -5.11
N LYS A 74 5.31 -20.57 -6.19
CA LYS A 74 5.67 -19.73 -7.34
C LYS A 74 4.42 -19.26 -8.09
N HIS A 75 3.50 -20.17 -8.41
CA HIS A 75 2.22 -19.80 -9.03
C HIS A 75 1.42 -18.85 -8.14
N PHE A 76 1.38 -19.09 -6.83
CA PHE A 76 0.65 -18.22 -5.91
C PHE A 76 1.26 -16.81 -5.85
N LYS A 77 2.59 -16.68 -5.73
CA LYS A 77 3.28 -15.38 -5.77
C LYS A 77 3.06 -14.64 -7.08
N HIS A 78 3.00 -15.35 -8.21
CA HIS A 78 2.66 -14.75 -9.49
C HIS A 78 1.22 -14.23 -9.52
N ALA A 79 0.25 -15.04 -9.06
CA ALA A 79 -1.15 -14.62 -8.97
C ALA A 79 -1.32 -13.37 -8.09
N LEU A 80 -0.66 -13.34 -6.93
CA LEU A 80 -0.62 -12.15 -6.07
C LEU A 80 -0.02 -10.93 -6.76
N SER A 81 1.02 -11.12 -7.58
CA SER A 81 1.64 -10.02 -8.33
C SER A 81 0.66 -9.41 -9.34
N CYS A 82 -0.13 -10.26 -10.01
CA CYS A 82 -1.18 -9.82 -10.94
C CYS A 82 -2.26 -9.01 -10.23
N GLU A 83 -2.77 -9.49 -9.09
CA GLU A 83 -3.80 -8.78 -8.33
C GLU A 83 -3.29 -7.44 -7.79
N LEU A 84 -2.04 -7.39 -7.31
CA LEU A 84 -1.41 -6.14 -6.85
C LEU A 84 -1.27 -5.12 -7.99
N ASP A 85 -0.77 -5.55 -9.15
CA ASP A 85 -0.62 -4.65 -10.31
C ASP A 85 -1.98 -4.17 -10.82
N LEU A 86 -2.98 -5.05 -10.90
CA LEU A 86 -4.33 -4.70 -11.30
C LEU A 86 -4.94 -3.65 -10.35
N HIS A 87 -4.76 -3.85 -9.05
CA HIS A 87 -5.30 -2.94 -8.04
C HIS A 87 -4.60 -1.57 -8.04
N PHE A 88 -3.26 -1.56 -8.17
CA PHE A 88 -2.49 -0.31 -8.10
C PHE A 88 -2.36 0.43 -9.44
N ALA A 89 -2.56 -0.21 -10.59
CA ALA A 89 -2.46 0.43 -11.90
C ALA A 89 -3.25 1.76 -12.01
N PRO A 90 -4.56 1.82 -11.73
CA PRO A 90 -5.31 3.08 -11.87
C PRO A 90 -4.83 4.17 -10.91
N ILE A 91 -4.34 3.79 -9.72
CA ILE A 91 -3.81 4.73 -8.72
C ILE A 91 -2.46 5.27 -9.19
N ARG A 92 -1.58 4.39 -9.70
CA ARG A 92 -0.26 4.73 -10.25
C ARG A 92 -0.39 5.63 -11.47
N ASP A 93 -1.35 5.38 -12.34
CA ASP A 93 -1.60 6.19 -13.53
C ASP A 93 -2.04 7.60 -13.14
N ARG A 94 -2.98 7.72 -12.19
CA ARG A 94 -3.44 9.02 -11.69
C ARG A 94 -2.35 9.77 -10.92
N PHE A 95 -1.54 9.06 -10.15
CA PHE A 95 -0.37 9.63 -9.47
C PHE A 95 0.62 10.22 -10.49
N ASN A 96 0.96 9.45 -11.53
CA ASN A 96 1.87 9.91 -12.58
C ASN A 96 1.32 11.11 -13.35
N ALA A 97 0.02 11.11 -13.65
CA ALA A 97 -0.64 12.26 -14.30
C ALA A 97 -0.56 13.53 -13.43
N LEU A 98 -0.82 13.42 -12.12
CA LEU A 98 -0.74 14.56 -11.20
C LEU A 98 0.68 15.08 -10.99
N ILE A 99 1.69 14.20 -10.98
CA ILE A 99 3.09 14.63 -10.87
C ILE A 99 3.59 15.28 -12.15
N ALA A 100 3.11 14.84 -13.31
CA ALA A 100 3.44 15.46 -14.59
C ALA A 100 2.83 16.87 -14.75
N ASP A 101 1.67 17.12 -14.13
CA ASP A 101 1.02 18.43 -14.10
C ASP A 101 1.26 19.15 -12.76
N GLU A 102 2.47 19.71 -12.62
CA GLU A 102 2.88 20.41 -11.41
C GLU A 102 2.02 21.65 -11.11
N SER A 103 1.45 22.30 -12.14
CA SER A 103 0.60 23.48 -11.95
C SER A 103 -0.69 23.11 -11.23
N THR A 104 -1.43 22.13 -11.77
CA THR A 104 -2.67 21.65 -11.16
C THR A 104 -2.42 21.11 -9.74
N LEU A 105 -1.29 20.42 -9.54
CA LEU A 105 -0.93 19.94 -8.19
C LEU A 105 -0.70 21.10 -7.21
N LYS A 106 0.01 22.16 -7.62
CA LYS A 106 0.24 23.35 -6.79
C LYS A 106 -1.05 24.07 -6.46
N ASP A 107 -1.96 24.20 -7.43
CA ASP A 107 -3.25 24.87 -7.22
C ASP A 107 -4.09 24.11 -6.18
N ILE A 108 -4.18 22.78 -6.30
CA ILE A 108 -4.87 21.92 -5.32
C ILE A 108 -4.27 22.09 -3.91
N LEU A 109 -2.93 22.09 -3.81
CA LEU A 109 -2.24 22.26 -2.53
C LEU A 109 -2.44 23.66 -1.94
N PHE A 110 -2.44 24.69 -2.77
CA PHE A 110 -2.67 26.08 -2.37
C PHE A 110 -4.08 26.27 -1.82
N ASP A 111 -5.10 25.77 -2.52
CA ASP A 111 -6.48 25.81 -2.08
C ASP A 111 -6.68 25.06 -0.75
N GLY A 112 -6.06 23.89 -0.61
CA GLY A 112 -6.05 23.13 0.64
C GLY A 112 -5.40 23.91 1.78
N ALA A 113 -4.27 24.56 1.52
CA ALA A 113 -3.56 25.39 2.50
C ALA A 113 -4.38 26.61 2.93
N GLN A 114 -5.09 27.28 2.02
CA GLN A 114 -5.96 28.40 2.36
C GLN A 114 -7.10 27.97 3.30
N LYS A 115 -7.77 26.85 2.97
CA LYS A 115 -8.85 26.30 3.81
C LYS A 115 -8.34 25.94 5.20
N ALA A 116 -7.21 25.24 5.28
CA ALA A 116 -6.59 24.86 6.55
C ALA A 116 -6.17 26.09 7.36
N ARG A 117 -5.57 27.10 6.71
CA ARG A 117 -5.12 28.34 7.36
C ARG A 117 -6.29 29.13 7.93
N LYS A 118 -7.43 29.20 7.24
CA LYS A 118 -8.64 29.88 7.75
C LYS A 118 -9.12 29.26 9.07
N THR A 119 -9.16 27.93 9.14
CA THR A 119 -9.56 27.22 10.36
C THR A 119 -8.51 27.36 11.46
N ALA A 120 -7.23 27.21 11.13
CA ALA A 120 -6.14 27.29 12.09
C ALA A 120 -5.96 28.71 12.66
N ALA A 121 -6.21 29.75 11.87
CA ALA A 121 -6.05 31.14 12.28
C ALA A 121 -6.92 31.47 13.51
N LYS A 122 -8.17 31.01 13.54
CA LYS A 122 -9.07 31.20 14.68
C LYS A 122 -8.48 30.60 15.97
N ASN A 123 -8.03 29.36 15.91
CA ASN A 123 -7.43 28.70 17.08
C ASN A 123 -6.14 29.38 17.53
N VAL A 124 -5.32 29.84 16.58
CA VAL A 124 -4.07 30.55 16.87
C VAL A 124 -4.36 31.92 17.51
N GLU A 125 -5.40 32.61 17.09
CA GLU A 125 -5.84 33.88 17.68
C GLU A 125 -6.32 33.70 19.13
N GLU A 126 -7.19 32.72 19.38
CA GLU A 126 -7.64 32.35 20.73
C GLU A 126 -6.44 31.97 21.64
N LEU A 127 -5.49 31.20 21.13
CA LEU A 127 -4.27 30.85 21.87
C LEU A 127 -3.40 32.08 22.18
N LYS A 128 -3.26 33.00 21.22
CA LYS A 128 -2.51 34.24 21.42
C LYS A 128 -3.15 35.12 22.50
N GLU A 129 -4.48 35.20 22.53
CA GLU A 129 -5.21 35.92 23.59
C GLU A 129 -4.96 35.31 24.98
N ILE A 130 -5.06 33.98 25.10
CA ILE A 130 -4.84 33.27 26.37
C ILE A 130 -3.42 33.47 26.90
N ILE A 131 -2.42 33.39 26.02
CA ILE A 131 -0.99 33.52 26.39
C ILE A 131 -0.62 35.00 26.65
N GLY A 132 -1.49 35.95 26.27
CA GLY A 132 -1.23 37.38 26.41
C GLY A 132 -0.33 37.95 25.31
N PHE A 133 -0.13 37.22 24.22
CA PHE A 133 0.48 37.74 23.00
C PHE A 133 -0.53 38.61 22.26
N LYS A 134 -0.69 39.86 22.70
CA LYS A 134 -1.36 40.89 21.91
C LYS A 134 -0.38 41.46 20.88
N LEU A 135 -0.76 41.45 19.61
CA LEU A 135 -0.21 42.37 18.60
C LEU A 135 -0.82 43.76 18.81
#